data_AF-A0A8H6CJG4-F1
#
_entry.id   AF-A0A8H6CJG4-F1
#
_cell.length_a   1.000
_cell.length_b   1.000
_cell.length_c   1.000
_cell.angle_alpha   90.00
_cell.angle_beta   90.00
_cell.angle_gamma   90.00
#
_symmetry.space_group_name_H-M   'P 1'
#
loop_
_entity.id
_entity.type
_entity.pdbx_description
1 polymer ?
#
loop_
_entity_poly.entity_id
_entity_poly.type
_entity_poly.pdbx_seq_one_letter_code
_entity_poly.pdbx_strand_id
1 'polypeptide(L)'
;MVIGIDVTHPSPGPAKRTALSVAAMVANVDNELAQWPIHLRINTAGKEMVDLLGSMRTTRLELWESDHANSLPDNLLIYRDGVSESQYKTVLEKELGRIRNTCQVKYRGRDPPKITLIIVGKRHHTRIFRKTVAGNCTNLEFGT
;
A
#
# COMPACT_ATOMS: atom_id res chain seq x y z
N MET A 1 6.12 -8.81 7.84
CA MET A 1 6.43 -7.53 7.16
C MET A 1 5.15 -6.73 6.98
N VAL A 2 5.22 -5.43 7.23
CA VAL A 2 4.20 -4.41 7.01
C VAL A 2 4.61 -3.55 5.82
N ILE A 3 3.65 -3.23 4.96
CA ILE A 3 3.89 -2.54 3.68
C ILE A 3 2.89 -1.37 3.57
N GLY A 4 3.39 -0.20 3.20
CA GLY A 4 2.59 0.97 2.85
C GLY A 4 2.66 1.24 1.35
N ILE A 5 1.51 1.45 0.71
CA ILE A 5 1.40 1.76 -0.72
C ILE A 5 0.51 2.97 -0.91
N ASP A 6 0.99 3.96 -1.64
CA ASP A 6 0.20 5.11 -2.09
C ASP A 6 0.44 5.36 -3.59
N VAL A 7 -0.59 5.87 -4.25
CA VAL A 7 -0.50 6.36 -5.62
C VAL A 7 -1.02 7.77 -5.66
N THR A 8 -0.12 8.68 -6.00
CA THR A 8 -0.47 10.07 -6.22
C THR A 8 -0.77 10.28 -7.72
N HIS A 9 -1.99 10.72 -7.99
CA HIS A 9 -2.41 11.16 -9.31
C HIS A 9 -2.25 12.67 -9.46
N PRO A 10 -1.94 13.18 -10.66
CA PRO A 10 -1.87 14.61 -10.91
C PRO A 10 -3.24 15.28 -10.72
N SER A 11 -3.20 16.54 -10.27
CA SER A 11 -4.38 17.35 -10.04
C SER A 11 -5.26 17.46 -11.30
N PRO A 12 -6.59 17.59 -11.14
CA PRO A 12 -7.48 17.89 -12.25
C PRO A 12 -7.04 19.18 -12.97
N GLY A 13 -6.97 19.15 -14.29
CA GLY A 13 -6.60 20.33 -15.09
C GLY A 13 -6.03 19.98 -16.47
N PRO A 14 -5.68 20.99 -17.29
CA PRO A 14 -5.18 20.80 -18.65
C PRO A 14 -3.94 19.89 -18.73
N ALA A 15 -3.10 19.92 -17.70
CA ALA A 15 -1.90 19.09 -17.58
C ALA A 15 -2.17 17.60 -17.32
N LYS A 16 -3.41 17.19 -16.98
CA LYS A 16 -3.73 15.79 -16.64
C LYS A 16 -3.49 14.80 -17.79
N ARG A 17 -3.57 15.26 -19.05
CA ARG A 17 -3.31 14.41 -20.24
C ARG A 17 -1.85 14.01 -20.40
N THR A 18 -0.92 14.78 -19.85
CA THR A 18 0.53 14.53 -19.95
C THR A 18 1.15 14.18 -18.60
N ALA A 19 0.46 14.48 -17.50
CA ALA A 19 0.98 14.25 -16.16
C ALA A 19 0.91 12.77 -15.77
N LEU A 20 2.02 12.28 -15.23
CA LEU A 20 2.23 10.90 -14.85
C LEU A 20 1.83 10.69 -13.39
N SER A 21 1.26 9.53 -13.07
CA SER A 21 1.00 9.15 -11.68
C SER A 21 2.27 8.60 -11.05
N VAL A 22 2.46 8.79 -9.76
CA VAL A 22 3.62 8.24 -9.02
C VAL A 22 3.12 7.24 -8.01
N ALA A 23 3.67 6.03 -8.06
CA ALA A 23 3.41 4.98 -7.09
C ALA A 23 4.62 4.85 -6.15
N ALA A 24 4.33 4.78 -4.85
CA ALA A 24 5.30 4.63 -3.79
C ALA A 24 4.98 3.39 -2.98
N MET A 25 6.01 2.61 -2.65
CA MET A 25 5.92 1.46 -1.73
C MET A 25 7.01 1.58 -0.67
N VAL A 26 6.63 1.47 0.58
CA VAL A 26 7.55 1.34 1.72
C VAL A 26 7.28 0.01 2.42
N ALA A 27 8.31 -0.58 3.01
CA ALA A 27 8.16 -1.75 3.86
C ALA A 27 9.17 -1.68 5.00
N ASN A 28 8.79 -2.15 6.19
CA ASN A 28 9.74 -2.31 7.27
C ASN A 28 10.76 -3.42 6.94
N VAL A 29 11.97 -3.29 7.45
CA VAL A 29 13.03 -4.29 7.25
C VAL A 29 13.13 -5.29 8.38
N ASP A 30 12.70 -4.95 9.59
CA ASP A 30 12.88 -5.78 10.80
C ASP A 30 11.68 -5.68 11.77
N ASN A 31 11.78 -6.36 12.90
CA ASN A 31 10.73 -6.36 13.92
C ASN A 31 10.65 -5.08 14.76
N GLU A 32 11.62 -4.16 14.65
CA GLU A 32 11.63 -2.89 15.39
C GLU A 32 10.72 -1.84 14.74
N LEU A 33 10.36 -2.04 13.46
CA LEU A 33 9.48 -1.14 12.70
C LEU A 33 10.00 0.30 12.62
N ALA A 34 11.30 0.50 12.79
CA ALA A 34 11.93 1.82 12.76
C ALA A 34 12.31 2.27 11.35
N GLN A 35 12.80 1.36 10.50
CA GLN A 35 13.30 1.68 9.17
C GLN A 35 12.33 1.26 8.07
N TRP A 36 12.00 2.18 7.16
CA TRP A 36 11.00 2.01 6.10
C TRP A 36 11.53 2.45 4.73
N PRO A 37 12.51 1.73 4.16
CA PRO A 37 13.08 2.09 2.86
C PRO A 37 12.02 2.07 1.75
N ILE A 38 12.09 3.09 0.91
CA ILE A 38 11.10 3.36 -0.14
C ILE A 38 11.52 2.81 -1.50
N HIS A 39 10.53 2.42 -2.28
CA HIS A 39 10.65 2.19 -3.71
C HIS A 39 9.63 3.05 -4.46
N LEU A 40 10.10 3.84 -5.43
CA LEU A 40 9.28 4.75 -6.22
C LEU A 40 9.22 4.29 -7.68
N ARG A 41 8.06 4.45 -8.33
CA ARG A 41 7.93 4.37 -9.78
C ARG A 41 7.00 5.44 -10.32
N ILE A 42 7.43 6.02 -11.42
CA ILE A 42 6.61 6.91 -12.23
C ILE A 42 5.83 6.04 -13.22
N ASN A 43 4.52 6.17 -13.24
CA ASN A 43 3.65 5.46 -14.17
C ASN A 43 3.56 6.24 -15.49
N THR A 44 4.29 5.77 -16.51
CA THR A 44 4.25 6.29 -17.88
C THR A 44 2.96 5.87 -18.58
N ALA A 45 2.40 6.75 -19.44
CA ALA A 45 1.18 6.46 -20.20
C ALA A 45 1.25 5.08 -20.90
N GLY A 46 0.22 4.25 -20.71
CA GLY A 46 0.11 2.92 -21.32
C GLY A 46 0.61 1.73 -20.49
N LYS A 47 1.25 1.95 -19.33
CA LYS A 47 1.53 0.85 -18.38
C LYS A 47 0.44 0.76 -17.31
N GLU A 48 -0.03 -0.46 -17.05
CA GLU A 48 -0.95 -0.67 -15.94
C GLU A 48 -0.19 -0.45 -14.62
N MET A 49 -0.72 0.43 -13.76
CA MET A 49 -0.24 0.68 -12.40
C MET A 49 0.04 -0.60 -11.60
N VAL A 50 -0.70 -1.66 -11.94
CA VAL A 50 -0.63 -2.98 -11.34
C VAL A 50 0.69 -3.71 -11.67
N ASP A 51 1.25 -3.54 -12.88
CA ASP A 51 2.54 -4.14 -13.27
C ASP A 51 3.69 -3.61 -12.40
N LEU A 52 3.60 -2.35 -11.98
CA LEU A 52 4.66 -1.69 -11.21
C LEU A 52 4.76 -2.27 -9.80
N LEU A 53 3.62 -2.56 -9.14
CA LEU A 53 3.56 -3.06 -7.77
C LEU A 53 4.24 -4.41 -7.59
N GLY A 54 4.19 -5.28 -8.60
CA GLY A 54 4.91 -6.56 -8.58
C GLY A 54 6.43 -6.35 -8.48
N SER A 55 6.97 -5.44 -9.30
CA SER A 55 8.42 -5.14 -9.31
C SER A 55 8.91 -4.48 -8.02
N MET A 56 8.15 -3.52 -7.46
CA MET A 56 8.54 -2.82 -6.23
C MET A 56 8.66 -3.79 -5.05
N ARG A 57 7.73 -4.74 -5.01
CA ARG A 57 7.66 -5.69 -3.91
C ARG A 57 8.74 -6.75 -3.97
N THR A 58 9.11 -7.20 -5.17
CA THR A 58 10.31 -8.04 -5.35
C THR A 58 11.50 -7.40 -4.65
N THR A 59 11.73 -6.11 -4.85
CA THR A 59 12.83 -5.38 -4.20
C THR A 59 12.68 -5.30 -2.67
N ARG A 60 11.45 -5.24 -2.12
CA ARG A 60 11.24 -5.24 -0.65
C ARG A 60 11.49 -6.61 -0.03
N LEU A 61 11.04 -7.68 -0.69
CA LEU A 61 11.28 -9.05 -0.24
C LEU A 61 12.77 -9.40 -0.32
N GLU A 62 13.47 -8.97 -1.37
CA GLU A 62 14.92 -9.16 -1.52
C GLU A 62 15.70 -8.45 -0.42
N LEU A 63 15.31 -7.23 -0.05
CA LEU A 63 15.95 -6.50 1.05
C LEU A 63 15.71 -7.18 2.41
N TRP A 64 14.51 -7.71 2.64
CA TRP A 64 14.26 -8.50 3.85
C TRP A 64 15.13 -9.76 3.88
N GLU A 65 15.18 -10.48 2.75
CA GLU A 65 15.92 -11.73 2.61
C GLU A 65 17.42 -11.57 2.88
N SER A 66 18.02 -10.48 2.38
CA SER A 66 19.43 -10.15 2.64
C SER A 66 19.73 -9.93 4.12
N ASP A 67 18.80 -9.29 4.83
CA ASP A 67 19.00 -8.89 6.22
C ASP A 67 18.60 -10.00 7.20
N HIS A 68 17.90 -11.04 6.74
CA HIS A 68 17.34 -12.11 7.57
C HIS A 68 17.84 -13.50 7.19
N ALA A 69 19.13 -13.63 6.84
CA ALA A 69 19.78 -14.92 6.59
C ALA A 69 19.04 -15.81 5.57
N ASN A 70 18.55 -15.23 4.48
CA ASN A 70 17.77 -15.90 3.43
C ASN A 70 16.39 -16.44 3.88
N SER A 71 15.84 -15.87 4.96
CA SER A 71 14.45 -16.07 5.35
C SER A 71 13.55 -15.00 4.74
N LEU A 72 12.28 -15.35 4.53
CA LEU A 72 11.26 -14.46 3.99
C LEU A 72 10.14 -14.31 5.03
N PRO A 73 9.40 -13.19 5.03
CA PRO A 73 8.38 -12.95 6.05
C PRO A 73 7.14 -13.85 5.85
N ASP A 74 6.70 -14.55 6.88
CA ASP A 74 5.51 -15.44 6.80
C ASP A 74 4.18 -14.70 6.61
N ASN A 75 4.14 -13.41 6.99
CA ASN A 75 2.94 -12.58 6.94
C ASN A 75 3.24 -11.23 6.31
N LEU A 76 2.35 -10.79 5.40
CA LEU A 76 2.35 -9.48 4.78
C LEU A 76 1.10 -8.70 5.18
N LEU A 77 1.28 -7.60 5.91
CA LEU A 77 0.22 -6.64 6.23
C LEU A 77 0.36 -5.41 5.34
N ILE A 78 -0.60 -5.19 4.44
CA ILE A 78 -0.50 -4.16 3.40
C ILE A 78 -1.54 -3.08 3.67
N TYR A 79 -1.10 -1.84 3.82
CA TYR A 79 -1.94 -0.65 3.85
C TYR A 79 -1.91 0.05 2.48
N ARG A 80 -3.06 0.17 1.82
CA ARG A 80 -3.22 0.81 0.52
C ARG A 80 -4.03 2.11 0.65
N ASP A 81 -3.36 3.25 0.49
CA ASP A 81 -3.98 4.58 0.45
C ASP A 81 -4.22 5.03 -0.99
N GLY A 82 -5.06 6.04 -1.24
CA GLY A 82 -5.17 6.68 -2.55
C GLY A 82 -6.09 5.96 -3.55
N VAL A 83 -7.07 5.19 -3.08
CA VAL A 83 -8.08 4.53 -3.92
C VAL A 83 -9.51 4.92 -3.51
N SER A 84 -10.38 5.14 -4.49
CA SER A 84 -11.82 5.31 -4.28
C SER A 84 -12.53 3.96 -4.17
N GLU A 85 -13.73 3.94 -3.58
CA GLU A 85 -14.55 2.72 -3.45
C GLU A 85 -14.78 2.00 -4.79
N SER A 86 -14.97 2.76 -5.88
CA SER A 86 -15.12 2.24 -7.23
C SER A 86 -13.90 1.43 -7.73
N GLN A 87 -12.73 1.62 -7.14
CA GLN A 87 -11.49 0.93 -7.50
C GLN A 87 -11.21 -0.30 -6.65
N TYR A 88 -12.02 -0.59 -5.62
CA TYR A 88 -11.76 -1.70 -4.70
C TYR A 88 -11.68 -3.05 -5.42
N LYS A 89 -12.58 -3.28 -6.38
CA LYS A 89 -12.54 -4.49 -7.21
C LYS A 89 -11.25 -4.59 -8.02
N THR A 90 -10.77 -3.49 -8.59
CA THR A 90 -9.49 -3.46 -9.33
C THR A 90 -8.31 -3.76 -8.41
N VAL A 91 -8.29 -3.21 -7.20
CA VAL A 91 -7.26 -3.50 -6.21
C VAL A 91 -7.28 -5.00 -5.84
N LEU A 92 -8.46 -5.55 -5.55
CA LEU A 92 -8.61 -6.94 -5.13
C LEU A 92 -8.26 -7.94 -6.25
N GLU A 93 -8.72 -7.71 -7.47
CA GLU A 93 -8.53 -8.66 -8.56
C GLU A 93 -7.17 -8.50 -9.24
N LYS A 94 -6.75 -7.24 -9.50
CA LYS A 94 -5.50 -6.98 -10.21
C LYS A 94 -4.32 -6.82 -9.25
N GLU A 95 -4.37 -5.87 -8.31
CA GLU A 95 -3.19 -5.56 -7.47
C GLU A 95 -2.84 -6.73 -6.55
N LEU A 96 -3.81 -7.23 -5.79
CA LEU A 96 -3.61 -8.39 -4.91
C LEU A 96 -3.28 -9.67 -5.69
N GLY A 97 -3.87 -9.87 -6.87
CA GLY A 97 -3.55 -10.99 -7.75
C GLY A 97 -2.06 -11.00 -8.14
N ARG A 98 -1.52 -9.86 -8.55
CA ARG A 98 -0.09 -9.73 -8.89
C ARG A 98 0.83 -9.88 -7.68
N ILE A 99 0.42 -9.34 -6.54
CA ILE A 99 1.09 -9.57 -5.25
C ILE A 99 1.16 -11.10 -5.00
N ARG A 100 0.04 -11.83 -5.07
CA ARG A 100 0.08 -13.29 -4.89
C ARG A 100 1.04 -13.98 -5.87
N ASN A 101 0.97 -13.63 -7.15
CA ASN A 101 1.84 -14.23 -8.19
C ASN A 101 3.33 -14.01 -7.92
N THR A 102 3.75 -12.78 -7.62
CA THR A 102 5.15 -12.51 -7.31
C THR A 102 5.59 -13.25 -6.02
N CYS A 103 4.66 -13.58 -5.10
CA CYS A 103 4.98 -14.29 -3.86
C CYS A 103 5.18 -15.76 -4.17
N GLN A 104 4.31 -16.35 -4.98
CA GLN A 104 4.50 -17.71 -5.48
C GLN A 104 5.85 -17.89 -6.18
N VAL A 105 6.32 -16.89 -6.93
CA VAL A 105 7.65 -16.94 -7.59
C VAL A 105 8.79 -16.82 -6.58
N LYS A 106 8.71 -15.92 -5.60
CA LYS A 106 9.79 -15.70 -4.62
C LYS A 106 9.88 -16.78 -3.54
N TYR A 107 8.75 -17.34 -3.13
CA TYR A 107 8.66 -18.37 -2.08
C TYR A 107 8.73 -19.77 -2.68
N ARG A 108 9.25 -19.97 -3.91
CA ARG A 108 9.34 -21.30 -4.52
C ARG A 108 10.03 -22.29 -3.58
N GLY A 109 9.37 -23.42 -3.30
CA GLY A 109 9.86 -24.43 -2.36
C GLY A 109 9.53 -24.15 -0.89
N ARG A 110 8.73 -23.11 -0.60
CA ARG A 110 8.20 -22.76 0.73
C ARG A 110 6.72 -22.40 0.61
N ASP A 111 6.02 -22.35 1.74
CA ASP A 111 4.66 -21.85 1.76
C ASP A 111 4.64 -20.34 1.47
N PRO A 112 3.73 -19.85 0.61
CA PRO A 112 3.59 -18.42 0.36
C PRO A 112 3.06 -17.71 1.61
N PRO A 113 3.36 -16.41 1.78
CA PRO A 113 3.00 -15.70 2.99
C PRO A 113 1.48 -15.46 3.05
N LYS A 114 0.95 -15.39 4.26
CA LYS A 114 -0.42 -14.92 4.48
C LYS A 114 -0.48 -13.42 4.21
N ILE A 115 -1.47 -12.98 3.43
CA ILE A 115 -1.59 -11.58 3.01
C ILE A 115 -2.88 -11.00 3.58
N THR A 116 -2.74 -9.90 4.32
CA THR A 116 -3.85 -9.03 4.74
C THR A 116 -3.71 -7.70 4.02
N LEU A 117 -4.75 -7.30 3.30
CA LEU A 117 -4.82 -6.03 2.59
C LEU A 117 -5.87 -5.13 3.25
N ILE A 118 -5.45 -3.94 3.67
CA ILE A 118 -6.27 -2.92 4.30
C ILE A 118 -6.29 -1.70 3.39
N ILE A 119 -7.47 -1.29 2.94
CA ILE A 119 -7.65 -0.05 2.20
C ILE A 119 -7.85 1.09 3.20
N VAL A 120 -7.05 2.15 3.08
CA VAL A 120 -7.09 3.31 3.96
C VAL A 120 -7.82 4.46 3.26
N GLY A 121 -9.07 4.71 3.66
CA GLY A 121 -9.86 5.83 3.15
C GLY A 121 -9.79 7.05 4.07
N LYS A 122 -8.86 8.00 3.84
CA LYS A 122 -8.72 9.20 4.70
C LYS A 122 -9.65 10.36 4.31
N ARG A 123 -10.03 10.43 3.03
CA ARG A 123 -10.80 11.56 2.46
C ARG A 123 -12.23 11.12 2.14
N HIS A 124 -13.05 10.94 3.18
CA HIS A 124 -14.47 10.58 3.08
C HIS A 124 -15.39 11.65 3.67
N HIS A 125 -16.70 11.43 3.58
CA HIS A 125 -17.74 12.35 4.11
C HIS A 125 -18.26 11.97 5.50
N THR A 126 -17.88 10.81 6.05
CA THR A 126 -18.20 10.46 7.44
C THR A 126 -17.56 11.45 8.42
N ARG A 127 -18.35 11.99 9.35
CA ARG A 127 -17.89 12.90 10.42
C ARG A 127 -18.47 12.40 11.73
N ILE A 128 -17.64 12.39 12.77
CA ILE A 128 -18.01 11.93 14.11
C ILE A 128 -17.56 13.00 15.09
N PHE A 129 -18.40 13.31 16.07
CA PHE A 129 -18.18 14.40 17.03
C PHE A 129 -18.40 13.90 18.45
N ARG A 130 -17.58 14.41 19.39
CA ARG A 130 -17.86 14.27 20.82
C ARG A 130 -18.79 15.40 21.25
N LYS A 131 -19.88 15.05 21.93
CA LYS A 131 -20.76 16.03 22.57
C LYS A 131 -20.22 16.37 23.97
N THR A 132 -20.01 17.66 24.23
CA THR A 132 -19.62 18.16 25.56
C THR A 132 -20.83 18.36 26.47
N VAL A 133 -20.61 18.44 27.78
CA VAL A 133 -21.68 18.72 28.77
C VAL A 133 -22.38 20.05 28.49
N ALA A 134 -21.64 21.05 27.99
CA ALA A 134 -22.17 22.34 27.57
C ALA A 134 -22.91 22.33 26.22
N GLY A 135 -23.02 21.16 25.55
CA GLY A 135 -23.70 21.02 24.26
C GLY A 135 -22.85 21.34 23.02
N ASN A 136 -21.60 21.81 23.19
CA ASN A 136 -20.67 22.04 22.08
C ASN A 136 -20.14 20.72 21.48
N CYS A 137 -19.82 20.73 20.19
CA CYS A 137 -19.17 19.61 19.49
C CYS A 137 -17.67 19.83 19.41
N THR A 138 -16.89 18.79 19.75
CA THR A 138 -15.43 18.78 19.60
C THR A 138 -14.97 17.57 18.79
N ASN A 139 -13.71 17.59 18.37
CA ASN A 139 -13.05 16.39 17.87
C ASN A 139 -13.04 15.29 18.94
N LEU A 140 -12.95 14.05 18.47
CA LEU A 140 -12.78 12.86 19.30
C LEU A 140 -11.36 12.79 19.88
N GLU A 141 -11.19 11.94 20.89
CA GLU A 141 -9.86 11.61 21.42
C GLU A 141 -9.10 10.71 20.43
N PHE A 142 -7.78 10.76 20.49
CA PHE A 142 -6.93 9.85 19.72
C PHE A 142 -7.29 8.38 20.02
N GLY A 143 -7.47 7.58 18.96
CA GLY A 143 -7.80 6.15 19.08
C GLY A 143 -9.30 5.80 19.01
N THR A 144 -10.18 6.79 18.83
CA THR A 144 -11.61 6.57 18.52
C THR A 144 -11.81 6.17 17.07
#